data_AF-A0A7C2C611-F1
#
_entry.id   AF-A0A7C2C611-F1
#
_cell.length_a   1.000
_cell.length_b   1.000
_cell.length_c   1.000
_cell.angle_alpha   90.00
_cell.angle_beta   90.00
_cell.angle_gamma   90.00
#
_symmetry.space_group_name_H-M   'P 1'
#
loop_
_entity.id
_entity.type
_entity.pdbx_description
1 polymer ?
#
loop_
_entity_poly.entity_id
_entity_poly.type
_entity_poly.pdbx_seq_one_letter_code
_entity_poly.pdbx_strand_id
1 'polypeptide(L)'
;RLAERYMKSPVVINVVREEGVTYQEEAILAPSDRLSLLSDLLYVKAPKRAIVFTRTKAETEEVATGLLRLGHAARAIHGDLSQADRERVMRAFREGEVRVLVATDVAARGLDIPEVDLVVHYRFPDKPETYQHRSGRTGRAGRGGEVILLYGPRERREFSELERALGRTLRRVNPPTPEEVLEAKWHHLLARLARVPEKDYRLYQDFAARLFAEGRVEVVAALMALLLGGAPKEKSLLTGEEGWRTYKATGARLSLPRLVALLKEQGLEVGKVAEAEGGFYVDLRPEARPEVAGLRLEPARRVEGLLETPSRSRRPVRA
;
A
#
# COMPACT_ATOMS: atom_id res chain seq x y z
N ARG A 1 39.20 0.71 -11.50
CA ARG A 1 40.52 0.12 -11.17
C ARG A 1 41.31 -0.41 -12.37
N LEU A 2 40.70 -0.97 -13.43
CA LEU A 2 41.44 -1.28 -14.67
C LEU A 2 41.57 -0.04 -15.58
N ALA A 3 40.48 0.71 -15.75
CA ALA A 3 40.41 1.93 -16.55
C ALA A 3 41.45 3.00 -16.16
N GLU A 4 41.67 3.21 -14.86
CA GLU A 4 42.66 4.17 -14.32
C GLU A 4 44.10 3.81 -14.69
N ARG A 5 44.37 2.54 -15.00
CA ARG A 5 45.74 2.04 -15.23
C ARG A 5 46.15 2.14 -16.71
N TYR A 6 45.20 2.31 -17.63
CA TYR A 6 45.45 2.26 -19.08
C TYR A 6 44.99 3.49 -19.86
N MET A 7 44.19 4.39 -19.27
CA MET A 7 43.74 5.61 -19.95
C MET A 7 44.70 6.77 -19.69
N LYS A 8 45.22 7.38 -20.76
CA LYS A 8 45.90 8.69 -20.68
C LYS A 8 44.88 9.79 -21.01
N SER A 9 44.64 10.67 -20.05
CA SER A 9 43.74 11.84 -20.17
C SER A 9 42.33 11.53 -20.71
N PRO A 10 41.56 10.62 -20.07
CA PRO A 10 40.19 10.36 -20.50
C PRO A 10 39.32 11.59 -20.26
N VAL A 11 38.52 11.98 -21.25
CA VAL A 11 37.40 12.90 -21.04
C VAL A 11 36.29 12.11 -20.35
N VAL A 12 36.09 12.36 -19.06
CA VAL A 12 35.01 11.75 -18.29
C VAL A 12 33.73 12.50 -18.59
N ILE A 13 32.94 11.97 -19.52
CA ILE A 13 31.59 12.48 -19.77
C ILE A 13 30.66 11.83 -18.75
N ASN A 14 30.35 12.55 -17.67
CA ASN A 14 29.38 12.10 -16.69
C ASN A 14 27.97 12.42 -17.22
N VAL A 15 27.36 11.48 -17.96
CA VAL A 15 26.01 11.62 -18.52
C VAL A 15 24.93 11.31 -17.47
N VAL A 16 25.17 11.62 -16.19
CA VAL A 16 24.07 11.72 -15.24
C VAL A 16 23.52 13.13 -15.41
N ARG A 17 22.64 13.31 -16.41
CA ARG A 17 21.69 14.41 -16.31
C ARG A 17 20.90 14.12 -15.04
N GLU A 18 21.05 14.99 -14.03
CA GLU A 18 20.02 15.18 -13.02
C GLU A 18 18.78 15.76 -13.73
N GLU A 19 18.14 14.96 -14.58
CA GLU A 19 16.72 15.16 -14.81
C GLU A 19 16.09 14.94 -13.45
N GLY A 20 15.75 16.03 -12.77
CA GLY A 20 15.29 16.04 -11.39
C GLY A 20 14.20 14.98 -11.22
N VAL A 21 14.55 13.90 -10.56
CA VAL A 21 13.62 12.81 -10.29
C VAL A 21 12.56 13.38 -9.35
N THR A 22 11.35 13.54 -9.85
CA THR A 22 10.27 14.26 -9.15
C THR A 22 9.22 13.25 -8.71
N TYR A 23 9.54 12.43 -7.71
CA TYR A 23 8.54 11.58 -7.06
C TYR A 23 8.39 11.86 -5.57
N GLN A 24 7.20 11.62 -5.06
CA GLN A 24 6.91 11.60 -3.63
C GLN A 24 7.18 10.21 -3.05
N GLU A 25 7.69 10.15 -1.82
CA GLU A 25 8.05 8.89 -1.14
C GLU A 25 7.22 8.72 0.13
N GLU A 26 6.47 7.63 0.19
CA GLU A 26 5.71 7.21 1.35
C GLU A 26 6.22 5.87 1.88
N ALA A 27 6.25 5.71 3.21
CA ALA A 27 6.55 4.45 3.88
C ALA A 27 5.34 4.02 4.70
N ILE A 28 4.88 2.79 4.50
CA ILE A 28 3.69 2.25 5.15
C ILE A 28 4.08 0.99 5.91
N LEU A 29 3.74 0.96 7.21
CA LEU A 29 3.89 -0.23 8.02
C LEU A 29 2.86 -1.26 7.55
N ALA A 30 3.34 -2.33 6.95
CA ALA A 30 2.51 -3.37 6.38
C ALA A 30 2.16 -4.45 7.41
N PRO A 31 0.90 -4.94 7.41
CA PRO A 31 0.49 -6.09 8.19
C PRO A 31 1.11 -7.40 7.67
N SER A 32 0.77 -8.51 8.33
CA SER A 32 1.06 -9.86 7.83
C SER A 32 0.50 -10.07 6.43
N ASP A 33 -0.76 -9.69 6.19
CA ASP A 33 -1.40 -9.70 4.87
C ASP A 33 -1.04 -8.47 4.04
N ARG A 34 0.17 -8.49 3.47
CA ARG A 34 0.63 -7.42 2.58
C ARG A 34 -0.17 -7.34 1.27
N LEU A 35 -0.75 -8.44 0.81
CA LEU A 35 -1.46 -8.50 -0.47
C LEU A 35 -2.75 -7.67 -0.41
N SER A 36 -3.51 -7.80 0.68
CA SER A 36 -4.71 -7.00 0.89
C SER A 36 -4.37 -5.50 0.96
N LEU A 37 -3.32 -5.11 1.70
CA LEU A 37 -2.85 -3.73 1.74
C LEU A 37 -2.43 -3.22 0.34
N LEU A 38 -1.70 -4.02 -0.43
CA LEU A 38 -1.29 -3.64 -1.78
C LEU A 38 -2.51 -3.36 -2.68
N SER A 39 -3.53 -4.22 -2.60
CA SER A 39 -4.79 -4.02 -3.33
C SER A 39 -5.48 -2.71 -2.93
N ASP A 40 -5.58 -2.44 -1.63
CA ASP A 40 -6.20 -1.21 -1.10
C ASP A 40 -5.47 0.04 -1.62
N LEU A 41 -4.14 0.03 -1.61
CA LEU A 41 -3.31 1.12 -2.16
C LEU A 41 -3.53 1.32 -3.66
N LEU A 42 -3.61 0.23 -4.44
CA LEU A 42 -3.85 0.31 -5.88
C LEU A 42 -5.24 0.88 -6.22
N TYR A 43 -6.26 0.56 -5.44
CA TYR A 43 -7.58 1.18 -5.59
C TYR A 43 -7.53 2.68 -5.27
N VAL A 44 -6.99 3.05 -4.11
CA VAL A 44 -7.02 4.43 -3.60
C VAL A 44 -6.12 5.37 -4.41
N LYS A 45 -4.90 4.93 -4.77
CA LYS A 45 -3.98 5.75 -5.58
C LYS A 45 -4.36 5.77 -7.06
N ALA A 46 -5.11 4.77 -7.52
CA ALA A 46 -5.63 4.66 -8.89
C ALA A 46 -4.61 4.96 -10.01
N PRO A 47 -3.38 4.40 -9.98
CA PRO A 47 -2.38 4.69 -11.01
C PRO A 47 -2.82 4.17 -12.37
N LYS A 48 -2.38 4.83 -13.47
CA LYS A 48 -2.61 4.30 -14.81
C LYS A 48 -1.73 3.07 -15.03
N ARG A 49 -0.48 3.15 -14.56
CA ARG A 49 0.52 2.08 -14.59
C ARG A 49 1.26 2.03 -13.26
N ALA A 50 1.36 0.85 -12.68
CA ALA A 50 2.14 0.59 -11.48
C ALA A 50 3.14 -0.55 -11.70
N ILE A 51 4.26 -0.48 -11.01
CA ILE A 51 5.19 -1.60 -10.86
C ILE A 51 5.36 -1.95 -9.39
N VAL A 52 5.28 -3.23 -9.07
CA VAL A 52 5.38 -3.79 -7.73
C VAL A 52 6.62 -4.66 -7.67
N PHE A 53 7.59 -4.28 -6.85
CA PHE A 53 8.84 -4.99 -6.69
C PHE A 53 8.81 -5.95 -5.51
N THR A 54 9.22 -7.20 -5.78
CA THR A 54 9.28 -8.25 -4.77
C THR A 54 10.57 -9.07 -4.88
N ARG A 55 10.83 -9.97 -3.92
CA ARG A 55 12.15 -10.62 -3.81
C ARG A 55 12.32 -11.81 -4.77
N THR A 56 11.31 -12.66 -4.88
CA THR A 56 11.44 -13.94 -5.60
C THR A 56 10.48 -14.05 -6.78
N LYS A 57 10.83 -14.89 -7.77
CA LYS A 57 9.96 -15.20 -8.91
C LYS A 57 8.65 -15.89 -8.52
N ALA A 58 8.69 -16.74 -7.49
CA ALA A 58 7.48 -17.38 -6.99
C ALA A 58 6.52 -16.34 -6.40
N GLU A 59 7.07 -15.39 -5.64
CA GLU A 59 6.29 -14.31 -5.05
C GLU A 59 5.72 -13.34 -6.10
N THR A 60 6.41 -13.13 -7.23
CA THR A 60 5.82 -12.32 -8.31
C THR A 60 4.54 -12.94 -8.86
N GLU A 61 4.51 -14.26 -9.04
CA GLU A 61 3.32 -14.98 -9.54
C GLU A 61 2.21 -15.04 -8.49
N GLU A 62 2.57 -15.29 -7.23
CA GLU A 62 1.63 -15.29 -6.11
C GLU A 62 0.93 -13.94 -5.98
N VAL A 63 1.69 -12.86 -5.95
CA VAL A 63 1.15 -11.50 -5.81
C VAL A 63 0.34 -11.10 -7.04
N ALA A 64 0.81 -11.39 -8.26
CA ALA A 64 0.06 -11.08 -9.47
C ALA A 64 -1.29 -11.84 -9.54
N THR A 65 -1.28 -13.13 -9.20
CA THR A 65 -2.50 -13.96 -9.12
C THR A 65 -3.45 -13.46 -8.04
N GLY A 66 -2.92 -13.10 -6.88
CA GLY A 66 -3.69 -12.51 -5.78
C GLY A 66 -4.36 -11.20 -6.19
N LEU A 67 -3.63 -10.31 -6.83
CA LEU A 67 -4.15 -9.03 -7.35
C LEU A 67 -5.24 -9.24 -8.41
N LEU A 68 -5.08 -10.21 -9.32
CA LEU A 68 -6.10 -10.57 -10.30
C LEU A 68 -7.41 -11.01 -9.62
N ARG A 69 -7.33 -11.84 -8.57
CA ARG A 69 -8.50 -12.27 -7.78
C ARG A 69 -9.19 -11.09 -7.07
N LEU A 70 -8.42 -10.06 -6.72
CA LEU A 70 -8.91 -8.83 -6.08
C LEU A 70 -9.39 -7.75 -7.08
N GLY A 71 -9.42 -8.08 -8.39
CA GLY A 71 -9.97 -7.22 -9.44
C GLY A 71 -8.95 -6.31 -10.13
N HIS A 72 -7.66 -6.47 -9.87
CA HIS A 72 -6.60 -5.70 -10.52
C HIS A 72 -6.09 -6.39 -11.77
N ALA A 73 -5.92 -5.64 -12.86
CA ALA A 73 -5.30 -6.13 -14.09
C ALA A 73 -3.78 -6.25 -13.90
N ALA A 74 -3.33 -7.34 -13.27
CA ALA A 74 -1.94 -7.56 -12.87
C ALA A 74 -1.30 -8.75 -13.62
N ARG A 75 0.01 -8.65 -13.90
CA ARG A 75 0.82 -9.75 -14.43
C ARG A 75 2.21 -9.77 -13.79
N ALA A 76 2.76 -10.96 -13.61
CA ALA A 76 4.13 -11.16 -13.17
C ALA A 76 5.12 -10.97 -14.33
N ILE A 77 6.33 -10.52 -14.01
CA ILE A 77 7.47 -10.49 -14.93
C ILE A 77 8.75 -10.92 -14.20
N HIS A 78 9.28 -12.06 -14.60
CA HIS A 78 10.46 -12.67 -13.99
C HIS A 78 11.35 -13.39 -15.01
N GLY A 79 12.54 -13.83 -14.59
CA GLY A 79 13.56 -14.41 -15.49
C GLY A 79 13.17 -15.72 -16.17
N ASP A 80 12.25 -16.50 -15.58
CA ASP A 80 11.80 -17.76 -16.19
C ASP A 80 10.80 -17.58 -17.35
N LEU A 81 10.33 -16.35 -17.63
CA LEU A 81 9.44 -16.12 -18.77
C LEU A 81 10.20 -16.29 -20.08
N SER A 82 9.57 -16.95 -21.06
CA SER A 82 10.08 -16.95 -22.42
C SER A 82 10.14 -15.52 -22.97
N GLN A 83 11.05 -15.25 -23.90
CA GLN A 83 11.16 -13.93 -24.52
C GLN A 83 9.83 -13.50 -25.17
N ALA A 84 9.11 -14.44 -25.81
CA ALA A 84 7.81 -14.17 -26.41
C ALA A 84 6.74 -13.80 -25.37
N ASP A 85 6.70 -14.48 -24.23
CA ASP A 85 5.74 -14.15 -23.17
C ASP A 85 6.09 -12.82 -22.50
N ARG A 86 7.37 -12.55 -22.30
CA ARG A 86 7.88 -11.26 -21.82
C ARG A 86 7.42 -10.11 -22.72
N GLU A 87 7.55 -10.25 -24.04
CA GLU A 87 7.10 -9.26 -25.02
C GLU A 87 5.57 -9.07 -25.00
N ARG A 88 4.80 -10.16 -24.87
CA ARG A 88 3.34 -10.08 -24.73
C ARG A 88 2.91 -9.31 -23.50
N VAL A 89 3.51 -9.62 -22.34
CA VAL A 89 3.22 -8.93 -21.06
C VAL A 89 3.58 -7.44 -21.18
N MET A 90 4.75 -7.12 -21.74
CA MET A 90 5.19 -5.74 -21.91
C MET A 90 4.34 -4.95 -22.90
N ARG A 91 3.85 -5.59 -23.97
CA ARG A 91 2.90 -4.97 -24.91
C ARG A 91 1.57 -4.66 -24.23
N ALA A 92 0.98 -5.65 -23.54
CA ALA A 92 -0.27 -5.46 -22.82
C ALA A 92 -0.16 -4.38 -21.73
N PHE A 93 1.02 -4.25 -21.09
CA PHE A 93 1.30 -3.17 -20.14
C PHE A 93 1.41 -1.78 -20.80
N ARG A 94 2.02 -1.70 -21.99
CA ARG A 94 2.08 -0.46 -22.77
C ARG A 94 0.70 0.00 -23.26
N GLU A 95 -0.14 -0.95 -23.66
CA GLU A 95 -1.49 -0.71 -24.16
C GLU A 95 -2.51 -0.46 -23.03
N GLY A 96 -2.14 -0.72 -21.77
CA GLY A 96 -2.97 -0.49 -20.59
C GLY A 96 -3.97 -1.63 -20.29
N GLU A 97 -3.90 -2.74 -21.03
CA GLU A 97 -4.64 -3.97 -20.71
C GLU A 97 -4.16 -4.55 -19.37
N VAL A 98 -2.84 -4.50 -19.12
CA VAL A 98 -2.24 -4.74 -17.82
C VAL A 98 -1.93 -3.38 -17.20
N ARG A 99 -2.40 -3.14 -15.98
CA ARG A 99 -2.15 -1.89 -15.23
C ARG A 99 -1.07 -2.07 -14.17
N VAL A 100 -0.83 -3.29 -13.70
CA VAL A 100 0.13 -3.59 -12.63
C VAL A 100 1.11 -4.67 -13.07
N LEU A 101 2.40 -4.35 -13.11
CA LEU A 101 3.46 -5.34 -13.27
C LEU A 101 4.04 -5.72 -11.91
N VAL A 102 4.17 -7.02 -11.64
CA VAL A 102 4.84 -7.53 -10.45
C VAL A 102 6.18 -8.13 -10.85
N ALA A 103 7.29 -7.57 -10.37
CA ALA A 103 8.61 -7.85 -10.88
C ALA A 103 9.64 -8.17 -9.79
N THR A 104 10.68 -8.91 -10.18
CA THR A 104 11.94 -8.97 -9.43
C THR A 104 12.95 -7.94 -9.95
N ASP A 105 13.97 -7.64 -9.15
CA ASP A 105 15.03 -6.69 -9.52
C ASP A 105 15.76 -7.07 -10.82
N VAL A 106 16.02 -8.38 -11.00
CA VAL A 106 16.74 -8.89 -12.16
C VAL A 106 15.89 -8.73 -13.41
N ALA A 107 14.61 -9.08 -13.35
CA ALA A 107 13.73 -9.04 -14.50
C ALA A 107 13.45 -7.60 -14.98
N ALA A 108 13.46 -6.64 -14.06
CA ALA A 108 13.23 -5.23 -14.39
C ALA A 108 14.46 -4.49 -14.92
N ARG A 109 15.66 -5.08 -14.80
CA ARG A 109 16.89 -4.51 -15.38
C ARG A 109 17.00 -4.92 -16.86
N GLY A 110 17.34 -3.97 -17.72
CA GLY A 110 17.50 -4.21 -19.16
C GLY A 110 16.19 -4.42 -19.92
N LEU A 111 15.03 -4.19 -19.28
CA LEU A 111 13.76 -3.99 -19.97
C LEU A 111 13.55 -2.52 -20.27
N ASP A 112 13.05 -2.24 -21.47
CA ASP A 112 12.38 -0.99 -21.78
C ASP A 112 11.00 -0.98 -21.08
N ILE A 113 11.03 -0.82 -19.76
CA ILE A 113 9.82 -0.66 -18.96
C ILE A 113 9.35 0.78 -19.16
N PRO A 114 8.12 0.99 -19.63
CA PRO A 114 7.54 2.32 -19.72
C PRO A 114 7.58 3.00 -18.36
N GLU A 115 7.70 4.32 -18.36
CA GLU A 115 7.56 5.10 -17.15
C GLU A 115 6.20 4.85 -16.48
N VAL A 116 6.22 4.57 -15.18
CA VAL A 116 5.03 4.24 -14.39
C VAL A 116 4.66 5.39 -13.46
N ASP A 117 3.39 5.48 -13.09
CA ASP A 117 2.90 6.52 -12.15
C ASP A 117 3.24 6.15 -10.69
N LEU A 118 3.24 4.85 -10.39
CA LEU A 118 3.45 4.32 -9.04
C LEU A 118 4.47 3.18 -9.03
N VAL A 119 5.45 3.28 -8.12
CA VAL A 119 6.35 2.19 -7.75
C VAL A 119 6.01 1.73 -6.34
N VAL A 120 5.77 0.44 -6.15
CA VAL A 120 5.58 -0.16 -4.82
C VAL A 120 6.70 -1.14 -4.51
N HIS A 121 7.42 -0.92 -3.43
CA HIS A 121 8.34 -1.92 -2.87
C HIS A 121 7.55 -2.84 -1.95
N TYR A 122 7.02 -3.93 -2.51
CA TYR A 122 6.23 -4.91 -1.75
C TYR A 122 7.07 -5.64 -0.71
N ARG A 123 8.31 -5.94 -1.05
CA ARG A 123 9.36 -6.36 -0.11
C ARG A 123 10.42 -5.29 0.03
N PHE A 124 10.86 -5.11 1.28
CA PHE A 124 11.91 -4.18 1.63
C PHE A 124 13.18 -4.47 0.81
N PRO A 125 13.80 -3.46 0.19
CA PRO A 125 14.99 -3.67 -0.62
C PRO A 125 16.20 -4.00 0.26
N ASP A 126 16.98 -5.02 -0.13
CA ASP A 126 18.10 -5.47 0.70
C ASP A 126 19.27 -4.46 0.73
N LYS A 127 19.31 -3.49 -0.19
CA LYS A 127 20.35 -2.45 -0.28
C LYS A 127 19.79 -1.10 -0.75
N PRO A 128 20.37 0.04 -0.33
CA PRO A 128 19.95 1.38 -0.76
C PRO A 128 20.01 1.59 -2.28
N GLU A 129 21.00 1.03 -2.97
CA GLU A 129 21.11 1.15 -4.43
C GLU A 129 19.96 0.43 -5.13
N THR A 130 19.48 -0.69 -4.57
CA THR A 130 18.29 -1.38 -5.07
C THR A 130 17.06 -0.51 -4.92
N TYR A 131 16.92 0.20 -3.80
CA TYR A 131 15.83 1.16 -3.61
C TYR A 131 15.82 2.20 -4.75
N GLN A 132 16.95 2.85 -5.01
CA GLN A 132 17.06 3.88 -6.05
C GLN A 132 16.76 3.34 -7.45
N HIS A 133 17.26 2.15 -7.81
CA HIS A 133 17.01 1.55 -9.13
C HIS A 133 15.54 1.20 -9.39
N ARG A 134 14.82 0.79 -8.33
CA ARG A 134 13.38 0.50 -8.37
C ARG A 134 12.57 1.80 -8.42
N SER A 135 12.83 2.72 -7.50
CA SER A 135 12.13 4.01 -7.41
C SER A 135 12.34 4.87 -8.65
N GLY A 136 13.51 4.79 -9.28
CA GLY A 136 13.79 5.47 -10.54
C GLY A 136 13.01 4.96 -11.75
N ARG A 137 12.01 4.08 -11.60
CA ARG A 137 11.06 3.68 -12.66
C ARG A 137 9.89 4.65 -12.82
N THR A 138 9.72 5.57 -11.87
CA THR A 138 8.75 6.67 -11.92
C THR A 138 9.48 8.03 -11.86
N GLY A 139 8.75 9.12 -12.07
CA GLY A 139 9.24 10.48 -11.83
C GLY A 139 10.28 10.98 -12.84
N ARG A 140 10.26 10.50 -14.09
CA ARG A 140 11.17 10.90 -15.17
C ARG A 140 10.52 11.97 -16.06
N ALA A 141 11.33 12.64 -16.89
CA ALA A 141 10.86 13.63 -17.86
C ALA A 141 9.95 14.75 -17.29
N GLY A 142 10.17 15.13 -16.03
CA GLY A 142 9.40 16.20 -15.35
C GLY A 142 7.96 15.84 -14.98
N ARG A 143 7.57 14.57 -15.09
CA ARG A 143 6.26 14.09 -14.62
C ARG A 143 6.39 13.68 -13.16
N GLY A 144 5.45 14.11 -12.33
CA GLY A 144 5.36 13.67 -10.95
C GLY A 144 5.18 12.14 -10.87
N GLY A 145 5.86 11.49 -9.92
CA GLY A 145 5.71 10.07 -9.62
C GLY A 145 5.43 9.79 -8.15
N GLU A 146 5.08 8.56 -7.83
CA GLU A 146 4.91 8.12 -6.44
C GLU A 146 5.65 6.82 -6.15
N VAL A 147 6.27 6.76 -4.98
CA VAL A 147 6.99 5.59 -4.49
C VAL A 147 6.45 5.22 -3.11
N ILE A 148 5.98 3.98 -2.97
CA ILE A 148 5.51 3.45 -1.70
C ILE A 148 6.42 2.31 -1.25
N LEU A 149 6.94 2.40 -0.03
CA LEU A 149 7.71 1.35 0.62
C LEU A 149 6.88 0.63 1.67
N LEU A 150 6.65 -0.67 1.48
CA LEU A 150 6.02 -1.53 2.48
C LEU A 150 7.08 -2.16 3.38
N TYR A 151 7.01 -1.89 4.68
CA TYR A 151 7.92 -2.47 5.68
C TYR A 151 7.13 -3.09 6.83
N GLY A 152 7.62 -4.19 7.38
CA GLY A 152 6.99 -4.89 8.50
C GLY A 152 7.51 -4.41 9.87
N PRO A 153 6.88 -4.84 10.97
CA PRO A 153 7.31 -4.46 12.33
C PRO A 153 8.76 -4.81 12.66
N ARG A 154 9.28 -5.91 12.08
CA ARG A 154 10.67 -6.37 12.28
C ARG A 154 11.68 -5.62 11.41
N GLU A 155 11.22 -4.94 10.36
CA GLU A 155 12.07 -4.23 9.38
C GLU A 155 12.29 -2.76 9.76
N ARG A 156 11.90 -2.33 10.97
CA ARG A 156 12.03 -0.92 11.42
C ARG A 156 13.48 -0.45 11.52
N ARG A 157 14.39 -1.36 11.89
CA ARG A 157 15.81 -1.04 12.01
C ARG A 157 16.41 -0.84 10.63
N GLU A 158 16.14 -1.77 9.72
CA GLU A 158 16.55 -1.74 8.32
C GLU A 158 15.98 -0.50 7.62
N PHE A 159 14.73 -0.13 7.92
CA PHE A 159 14.12 1.11 7.47
C PHE A 159 14.90 2.35 7.93
N SER A 160 15.25 2.42 9.22
CA SER A 160 16.08 3.52 9.74
C SER A 160 17.48 3.57 9.12
N GLU A 161 18.07 2.41 8.84
CA GLU A 161 19.37 2.30 8.18
C GLU A 161 19.29 2.73 6.70
N LEU A 162 18.21 2.38 6.00
CA LEU A 162 17.92 2.84 4.64
C LEU A 162 17.83 4.37 4.59
N GLU A 163 17.08 5.00 5.48
CA GLU A 163 16.96 6.47 5.52
C GLU A 163 18.30 7.17 5.74
N ARG A 164 19.13 6.65 6.66
CA ARG A 164 20.49 7.18 6.86
C ARG A 164 21.34 7.04 5.60
N ALA A 165 21.25 5.91 4.92
CA ALA A 165 21.99 5.69 3.68
C ALA A 165 21.49 6.56 2.52
N LEU A 166 20.19 6.86 2.47
CA LEU A 166 19.60 7.79 1.50
C LEU A 166 19.86 9.26 1.86
N GLY A 167 20.24 9.56 3.11
CA GLY A 167 20.43 10.93 3.59
C GLY A 167 19.13 11.73 3.73
N ARG A 168 17.97 11.08 3.75
CA ARG A 168 16.64 11.71 3.84
C ARG A 168 15.64 10.83 4.57
N THR A 169 14.58 11.45 5.10
CA THR A 169 13.49 10.75 5.78
C THR A 169 12.30 10.55 4.82
N LEU A 170 11.72 9.36 4.84
CA LEU A 170 10.51 9.02 4.09
C LEU A 170 9.27 9.40 4.90
N ARG A 171 8.24 9.92 4.23
CA ARG A 171 6.98 10.26 4.89
C ARG A 171 6.29 8.98 5.35
N ARG A 172 6.12 8.78 6.66
CA ARG A 172 5.31 7.66 7.15
C ARG A 172 3.84 7.97 6.93
N VAL A 173 3.11 7.02 6.34
CA VAL A 173 1.67 7.13 6.06
C VAL A 173 0.99 5.85 6.55
N ASN A 174 -0.25 5.99 7.02
CA ASN A 174 -1.04 4.84 7.45
C ASN A 174 -1.59 4.08 6.24
N PRO A 175 -1.93 2.79 6.42
CA PRO A 175 -2.79 2.09 5.49
C PRO A 175 -4.07 2.89 5.17
N PRO A 176 -4.62 2.79 3.94
CA PRO A 176 -5.93 3.35 3.65
C PRO A 176 -7.02 2.78 4.56
N THR A 177 -7.96 3.63 4.93
CA THR A 177 -9.14 3.25 5.72
C THR A 177 -10.12 2.42 4.89
N PRO A 178 -10.97 1.58 5.52
CA PRO A 178 -12.04 0.86 4.82
C PRO A 178 -12.95 1.77 3.99
N GLU A 179 -13.27 2.96 4.48
CA GLU A 179 -14.11 3.95 3.80
C GLU A 179 -13.43 4.51 2.55
N GLU A 180 -12.14 4.88 2.65
CA GLU A 180 -11.35 5.33 1.50
C GLU A 180 -11.28 4.25 0.41
N VAL A 181 -11.12 2.98 0.81
CA VAL A 181 -11.09 1.85 -0.12
C VAL A 181 -12.46 1.63 -0.77
N LEU A 182 -13.56 1.70 -0.01
CA LEU A 182 -14.91 1.52 -0.54
C LEU A 182 -15.25 2.61 -1.56
N GLU A 183 -14.97 3.87 -1.22
CA GLU A 183 -15.13 5.01 -2.12
C GLU A 183 -14.29 4.83 -3.39
N ALA A 184 -13.01 4.47 -3.26
CA ALA A 184 -12.17 4.23 -4.41
C ALA A 184 -12.74 3.13 -5.30
N LYS A 185 -13.10 1.97 -4.73
CA LYS A 185 -13.73 0.85 -5.44
C LYS A 185 -15.01 1.28 -6.19
N TRP A 186 -15.85 2.12 -5.58
CA TRP A 186 -17.02 2.69 -6.21
C TRP A 186 -16.69 3.50 -7.46
N HIS A 187 -15.71 4.41 -7.38
CA HIS A 187 -15.26 5.20 -8.53
C HIS A 187 -14.69 4.33 -9.66
N HIS A 188 -13.91 3.30 -9.33
CA HIS A 188 -13.41 2.33 -10.33
C HIS A 188 -14.54 1.55 -11.00
N LEU A 189 -15.57 1.15 -10.24
CA LEU A 189 -16.75 0.49 -10.78
C LEU A 189 -17.51 1.40 -11.74
N LEU A 190 -17.76 2.66 -11.38
CA LEU A 190 -18.40 3.63 -12.26
C LEU A 190 -17.63 3.80 -13.57
N ALA A 191 -16.31 3.95 -13.50
CA ALA A 191 -15.46 4.07 -14.68
C ALA A 191 -15.50 2.82 -15.56
N ARG A 192 -15.64 1.63 -14.96
CA ARG A 192 -15.81 0.36 -15.70
C ARG A 192 -17.18 0.28 -16.36
N LEU A 193 -18.24 0.63 -15.66
CA LEU A 193 -19.61 0.62 -16.19
C LEU A 193 -19.77 1.60 -17.36
N ALA A 194 -19.14 2.77 -17.28
CA ALA A 194 -19.16 3.77 -18.36
C ALA A 194 -18.51 3.29 -19.68
N ARG A 195 -17.69 2.23 -19.63
CA ARG A 195 -17.05 1.64 -20.82
C ARG A 195 -17.88 0.51 -21.46
N VAL A 196 -18.98 0.10 -20.84
CA VAL A 196 -19.83 -0.96 -21.39
C VAL A 196 -20.59 -0.41 -22.60
N PRO A 197 -20.44 -1.02 -23.79
CA PRO A 197 -21.16 -0.58 -24.98
C PRO A 197 -22.67 -0.62 -24.80
N GLU A 198 -23.36 0.34 -25.42
CA GLU A 198 -24.81 0.45 -25.34
C GLU A 198 -25.55 -0.80 -25.83
N LYS A 199 -25.07 -1.42 -26.91
CA LYS A 199 -25.60 -2.69 -27.43
C LYS A 199 -25.62 -3.80 -26.37
N ASP A 200 -24.70 -3.77 -25.40
CA ASP A 200 -24.57 -4.81 -24.39
C ASP A 200 -25.50 -4.52 -23.21
N TYR A 201 -25.51 -3.29 -22.68
CA TYR A 201 -26.38 -2.97 -21.53
C TYR A 201 -27.86 -2.79 -21.90
N ARG A 202 -28.19 -2.46 -23.16
CA ARG A 202 -29.60 -2.34 -23.63
C ARG A 202 -30.40 -3.62 -23.39
N LEU A 203 -29.76 -4.79 -23.51
CA LEU A 203 -30.38 -6.10 -23.27
C LEU A 203 -30.88 -6.29 -21.83
N TYR A 204 -30.42 -5.47 -20.89
CA TYR A 204 -30.77 -5.57 -19.47
C TYR A 204 -31.65 -4.41 -18.96
N GLN A 205 -32.06 -3.48 -19.83
CA GLN A 205 -32.81 -2.28 -19.42
C GLN A 205 -34.15 -2.61 -18.76
N ASP A 206 -34.89 -3.61 -19.26
CA ASP A 206 -36.18 -4.01 -18.67
C ASP A 206 -36.01 -4.57 -17.25
N PHE A 207 -34.95 -5.35 -16.99
CA PHE A 207 -34.65 -5.86 -15.66
C PHE A 207 -34.25 -4.73 -14.70
N ALA A 208 -33.45 -3.78 -15.18
CA ALA A 208 -33.09 -2.59 -14.40
C ALA A 208 -34.36 -1.79 -14.06
N ALA A 209 -35.23 -1.50 -15.03
CA ALA A 209 -36.47 -0.76 -14.82
C ALA A 209 -37.38 -1.41 -13.76
N ARG A 210 -37.48 -2.75 -13.73
CA ARG A 210 -38.23 -3.47 -12.68
C ARG A 210 -37.65 -3.24 -11.28
N LEU A 211 -36.32 -3.29 -11.14
CA LEU A 211 -35.67 -3.01 -9.85
C LEU A 211 -35.94 -1.59 -9.36
N PHE A 212 -35.91 -0.60 -10.26
CA PHE A 212 -36.23 0.79 -9.93
C PHE A 212 -37.70 0.99 -9.56
N ALA A 213 -38.63 0.38 -10.32
CA ALA A 213 -40.07 0.51 -10.08
C ALA A 213 -40.50 -0.10 -8.73
N GLU A 214 -39.88 -1.22 -8.34
CA GLU A 214 -40.14 -1.90 -7.07
C GLU A 214 -39.39 -1.26 -5.88
N GLY A 215 -38.46 -0.32 -6.13
CA GLY A 215 -37.70 0.35 -5.08
C GLY A 215 -36.78 -0.57 -4.27
N ARG A 216 -36.35 -1.71 -4.83
CA ARG A 216 -35.53 -2.73 -4.15
C ARG A 216 -34.06 -2.34 -4.04
N VAL A 217 -33.77 -1.33 -3.22
CA VAL A 217 -32.41 -0.82 -2.97
C VAL A 217 -31.48 -1.91 -2.45
N GLU A 218 -31.97 -2.81 -1.62
CA GLU A 218 -31.26 -3.95 -1.05
C GLU A 218 -30.73 -4.92 -2.12
N VAL A 219 -31.46 -5.11 -3.22
CA VAL A 219 -31.02 -5.97 -4.32
C VAL A 219 -29.87 -5.30 -5.09
N VAL A 220 -29.97 -3.99 -5.33
CA VAL A 220 -28.90 -3.21 -5.96
C VAL A 220 -27.64 -3.21 -5.08
N ALA A 221 -27.80 -3.05 -3.77
CA ALA A 221 -26.70 -3.15 -2.81
C ALA A 221 -26.03 -4.54 -2.83
N ALA A 222 -26.82 -5.62 -2.93
CA ALA A 222 -26.28 -6.98 -3.05
C ALA A 222 -25.50 -7.18 -4.37
N LEU A 223 -25.98 -6.65 -5.49
CA LEU A 223 -25.24 -6.66 -6.76
C LEU A 223 -23.91 -5.91 -6.65
N MET A 224 -23.89 -4.75 -5.98
CA MET A 224 -22.66 -4.02 -5.70
C MET A 224 -21.70 -4.82 -4.83
N ALA A 225 -22.20 -5.50 -3.79
CA ALA A 225 -21.37 -6.35 -2.94
C ALA A 225 -20.68 -7.47 -3.74
N LEU A 226 -21.40 -8.10 -4.68
CA LEU A 226 -20.82 -9.12 -5.57
C LEU A 226 -19.72 -8.56 -6.49
N LEU A 227 -19.91 -7.35 -7.01
CA LEU A 227 -18.95 -6.70 -7.93
C LEU A 227 -17.73 -6.10 -7.21
N LEU A 228 -17.92 -5.61 -5.98
CA LEU A 228 -16.88 -4.93 -5.20
C LEU A 228 -16.12 -5.86 -4.24
N GLY A 229 -16.53 -7.13 -4.16
CA GLY A 229 -15.87 -8.16 -3.36
C GLY A 229 -16.27 -8.18 -1.88
N GLY A 230 -17.51 -7.80 -1.58
CA GLY A 230 -18.09 -7.83 -0.24
C GLY A 230 -17.70 -6.64 0.65
N ALA A 231 -18.02 -6.76 1.94
CA ALA A 231 -17.68 -5.74 2.93
C ALA A 231 -16.15 -5.64 3.12
N PRO A 232 -15.58 -4.42 3.16
CA PRO A 232 -14.19 -4.26 3.54
C PRO A 232 -14.01 -4.78 4.98
N LYS A 233 -12.87 -5.41 5.22
CA LYS A 233 -12.55 -5.89 6.56
C LYS A 233 -12.01 -4.72 7.38
N GLU A 234 -12.47 -4.62 8.61
CA GLU A 234 -11.95 -3.66 9.59
C GLU A 234 -10.50 -3.98 9.91
N LYS A 235 -9.64 -2.97 9.82
CA LYS A 235 -8.19 -3.10 10.00
C LYS A 235 -7.67 -2.05 10.97
N SER A 236 -6.70 -2.45 11.79
CA SER A 236 -5.93 -1.53 12.62
C SER A 236 -5.16 -0.53 11.73
N LEU A 237 -5.25 0.76 12.03
CA LEU A 237 -4.38 1.77 11.44
C LEU A 237 -2.96 1.75 12.04
N LEU A 238 -2.76 1.07 13.17
CA LEU A 238 -1.46 0.93 13.84
C LEU A 238 -0.64 -0.23 13.30
N THR A 239 -1.30 -1.32 12.88
CA THR A 239 -0.63 -2.56 12.47
C THR A 239 -1.06 -3.05 11.09
N GLY A 240 -2.19 -2.59 10.58
CA GLY A 240 -2.85 -3.11 9.36
C GLY A 240 -3.58 -4.43 9.57
N GLU A 241 -3.56 -5.02 10.77
CA GLU A 241 -4.16 -6.33 11.03
C GLU A 241 -5.69 -6.26 11.02
N GLU A 242 -6.32 -7.28 10.44
CA GLU A 242 -7.78 -7.42 10.38
C GLU A 242 -8.40 -7.70 11.75
N GLY A 243 -9.67 -7.36 11.92
CA GLY A 243 -10.42 -7.62 13.16
C GLY A 243 -10.12 -6.62 14.27
N TRP A 244 -9.61 -5.45 13.90
CA TRP A 244 -9.31 -4.34 14.80
C TRP A 244 -9.81 -3.03 14.19
N ARG A 245 -10.28 -2.13 15.04
CA ARG A 245 -10.55 -0.73 14.70
C ARG A 245 -9.75 0.15 15.65
N THR A 246 -8.96 1.07 15.10
CA THR A 246 -8.15 2.00 15.89
C THR A 246 -8.99 3.18 16.37
N TYR A 247 -8.95 3.45 17.67
CA TYR A 247 -9.57 4.61 18.31
C TYR A 247 -8.51 5.57 18.83
N LYS A 248 -8.80 6.87 18.77
CA LYS A 248 -8.10 7.90 19.54
C LYS A 248 -8.74 7.99 20.92
N ALA A 249 -7.95 7.68 21.94
CA ALA A 249 -8.32 7.76 23.35
C ALA A 249 -7.72 9.02 23.98
N THR A 250 -8.58 9.88 24.53
CA THR A 250 -8.18 11.08 25.27
C THR A 250 -8.90 11.17 26.60
N GLY A 251 -8.25 11.76 27.60
CA GLY A 251 -8.81 11.88 28.95
C GLY A 251 -7.88 12.61 29.91
N ALA A 252 -8.44 13.12 31.01
CA ALA A 252 -7.67 13.85 32.00
C ALA A 252 -6.67 12.93 32.72
N ARG A 253 -5.38 13.34 32.75
CA ARG A 253 -4.28 12.56 33.37
C ARG A 253 -4.23 11.11 32.88
N LEU A 254 -4.52 10.89 31.60
CA LEU A 254 -4.53 9.57 31.00
C LEU A 254 -3.10 9.06 30.83
N SER A 255 -2.79 7.93 31.47
CA SER A 255 -1.54 7.18 31.27
C SER A 255 -1.86 5.84 30.60
N LEU A 256 -0.86 5.22 29.96
CA LEU A 256 -1.05 3.91 29.31
C LEU A 256 -1.63 2.85 30.27
N PRO A 257 -1.11 2.67 31.51
CA PRO A 257 -1.73 1.74 32.45
C PRO A 257 -3.17 2.08 32.81
N ARG A 258 -3.49 3.37 32.98
CA ARG A 258 -4.84 3.83 33.30
C ARG A 258 -5.81 3.56 32.15
N LEU A 259 -5.39 3.84 30.90
CA LEU A 259 -6.18 3.54 29.70
C LEU A 259 -6.52 2.06 29.62
N VAL A 260 -5.50 1.19 29.73
CA VAL A 260 -5.70 -0.26 29.62
C VAL A 260 -6.59 -0.79 30.74
N ALA A 261 -6.43 -0.28 31.97
CA ALA A 261 -7.29 -0.66 33.10
C ALA A 261 -8.75 -0.30 32.83
N LEU A 262 -9.04 0.95 32.46
CA LEU A 262 -10.40 1.43 32.18
C LEU A 262 -11.09 0.64 31.06
N LEU A 263 -10.35 0.31 29.99
CA LEU A 263 -10.89 -0.49 28.89
C LEU A 263 -11.20 -1.94 29.32
N LYS A 264 -10.29 -2.57 30.08
CA LYS A 264 -10.47 -3.95 30.57
C LYS A 264 -11.58 -4.08 31.61
N GLU A 265 -11.80 -3.06 32.46
CA GLU A 265 -12.93 -3.02 33.40
C GLU A 265 -14.28 -3.08 32.69
N GLN A 266 -14.37 -2.58 31.45
CA GLN A 266 -15.55 -2.66 30.60
C GLN A 266 -15.61 -3.96 29.77
N GLY A 267 -14.71 -4.92 30.03
CA GLY A 267 -14.65 -6.18 29.29
C GLY A 267 -14.17 -6.05 27.84
N LEU A 268 -13.58 -4.91 27.46
CA LEU A 268 -13.10 -4.69 26.10
C LEU A 268 -11.78 -5.40 25.86
N GLU A 269 -11.66 -6.08 24.72
CA GLU A 269 -10.40 -6.62 24.25
C GLU A 269 -9.53 -5.49 23.66
N VAL A 270 -8.32 -5.35 24.19
CA VAL A 270 -7.38 -4.28 23.85
C VAL A 270 -6.25 -4.84 22.99
N GLY A 271 -6.12 -4.34 21.77
CA GLY A 271 -5.07 -4.68 20.82
C GLY A 271 -3.83 -3.80 20.97
N LYS A 272 -3.27 -3.36 19.84
CA LYS A 272 -2.10 -2.47 19.83
C LYS A 272 -2.46 -1.11 20.45
N VAL A 273 -1.57 -0.61 21.30
CA VAL A 273 -1.63 0.77 21.81
C VAL A 273 -0.38 1.52 21.37
N ALA A 274 -0.55 2.76 20.95
CA ALA A 274 0.52 3.67 20.60
C ALA A 274 0.29 5.04 21.24
N GLU A 275 1.37 5.71 21.64
CA GLU A 275 1.30 7.08 22.15
C GLU A 275 0.96 8.03 21.01
N ALA A 276 0.22 9.08 21.35
CA ALA A 276 -0.24 10.06 20.38
C ALA A 276 -0.39 11.42 21.06
N GLU A 277 -0.37 12.50 20.28
CA GLU A 277 -0.49 13.84 20.86
C GLU A 277 -1.80 13.98 21.66
N GLY A 278 -1.70 14.36 22.94
CA GLY A 278 -2.85 14.49 23.84
C GLY A 278 -3.53 13.18 24.28
N GLY A 279 -2.93 12.01 24.03
CA GLY A 279 -3.49 10.73 24.48
C GLY A 279 -2.84 9.49 23.85
N PHE A 280 -3.67 8.54 23.41
CA PHE A 280 -3.21 7.27 22.83
C PHE A 280 -4.06 6.88 21.63
N TYR A 281 -3.49 6.16 20.69
CA TYR A 281 -4.24 5.31 19.78
C TYR A 281 -4.34 3.91 20.35
N VAL A 282 -5.52 3.29 20.28
CA VAL A 282 -5.77 1.96 20.80
C VAL A 282 -6.66 1.17 19.84
N ASP A 283 -6.26 -0.06 19.54
CA ASP A 283 -7.08 -0.99 18.78
C ASP A 283 -8.09 -1.68 19.69
N LEU A 284 -9.35 -1.70 19.25
CA LEU A 284 -10.45 -2.43 19.87
C LEU A 284 -11.15 -3.30 18.83
N ARG A 285 -11.91 -4.29 19.26
CA ARG A 285 -12.70 -5.14 18.37
C ARG A 285 -13.78 -4.32 17.62
N PRO A 286 -14.03 -4.53 16.32
CA PRO A 286 -14.98 -3.71 15.54
C PRO A 286 -16.42 -3.71 16.06
N GLU A 287 -16.85 -4.82 16.67
CA GLU A 287 -18.14 -5.00 17.30
C GLU A 287 -18.26 -4.24 18.63
N ALA A 288 -17.14 -3.81 19.23
CA ALA A 288 -17.16 -3.04 20.46
C ALA A 288 -17.91 -1.72 20.28
N ARG A 289 -18.64 -1.33 21.34
CA ARG A 289 -19.27 -0.01 21.49
C ARG A 289 -18.72 0.59 22.78
N PRO A 290 -17.50 1.16 22.74
CA PRO A 290 -16.80 1.48 23.97
C PRO A 290 -17.33 2.79 24.57
N GLU A 291 -18.10 2.67 25.64
CA GLU A 291 -18.53 3.79 26.47
C GLU A 291 -17.85 3.67 27.84
N VAL A 292 -16.85 4.52 28.08
CA VAL A 292 -16.00 4.42 29.28
C VAL A 292 -15.99 5.76 29.98
N ALA A 293 -16.50 5.81 31.20
CA ALA A 293 -16.60 7.04 31.97
C ALA A 293 -15.21 7.71 32.15
N GLY A 294 -15.12 9.00 31.80
CA GLY A 294 -13.87 9.77 31.90
C GLY A 294 -12.88 9.53 30.76
N LEU A 295 -13.26 8.77 29.73
CA LEU A 295 -12.45 8.53 28.54
C LEU A 295 -13.27 8.90 27.29
N ARG A 296 -12.71 9.73 26.42
CA ARG A 296 -13.27 10.02 25.10
C ARG A 296 -12.59 9.12 24.08
N LEU A 297 -13.37 8.26 23.42
CA LEU A 297 -12.93 7.33 22.38
C LEU A 297 -13.59 7.69 21.06
N GLU A 298 -12.78 8.01 20.06
CA GLU A 298 -13.25 8.35 18.71
C GLU A 298 -12.55 7.45 17.69
N PRO A 299 -13.28 6.83 16.74
CA PRO A 299 -12.64 6.09 15.66
C PRO A 299 -11.61 6.97 14.94
N ALA A 300 -10.38 6.51 14.88
CA ALA A 300 -9.32 7.23 14.18
C ALA A 300 -9.48 7.01 12.67
N ARG A 301 -9.49 8.10 11.89
CA ARG A 301 -9.38 8.04 10.42
C ARG A 301 -7.93 8.09 9.96
N ARG A 302 -7.06 8.65 10.79
CA ARG A 302 -5.62 8.73 10.57
C ARG A 302 -4.91 8.71 11.92
N VAL A 303 -3.74 8.10 11.92
CA VAL A 303 -2.82 8.07 13.06
C VAL A 303 -1.71 9.08 12.79
N GLU A 304 -1.69 10.17 13.54
CA GLU A 304 -0.71 11.25 13.41
C GLU A 304 0.26 11.23 14.58
N GLY A 305 1.51 11.64 14.32
CA GLY A 305 2.51 11.80 15.38
C GLY A 305 2.72 10.55 16.21
N LEU A 306 2.85 9.37 15.58
CA LEU A 306 3.33 8.16 16.24
C LEU A 306 4.73 8.45 16.80
N LEU A 307 4.77 8.98 18.02
CA LEU A 307 5.98 9.07 18.81
C LEU A 307 6.34 7.62 19.10
N GLU A 308 7.33 7.10 18.38
CA GLU A 308 7.84 5.77 18.69
C GLU A 308 8.31 5.81 20.14
N THR A 309 7.54 5.21 21.06
CA THR A 309 8.06 4.93 22.40
C THR A 309 9.38 4.20 22.21
N PRO A 310 10.50 4.72 22.75
CA PRO A 310 11.80 4.08 22.59
C PRO A 310 11.65 2.62 23.02
N SER A 311 12.02 1.70 22.13
CA SER A 311 12.11 0.29 22.50
C SER A 311 12.92 0.26 23.79
N ARG A 312 12.36 -0.29 24.89
CA ARG A 312 13.06 -0.38 26.17
C ARG A 312 14.44 -0.94 25.90
N SER A 313 15.46 -0.08 25.93
CA SER A 313 16.84 -0.53 25.87
C SER A 313 16.99 -1.46 27.06
N ARG A 314 17.30 -2.73 26.77
CA ARG A 314 17.77 -3.63 27.81
C ARG A 314 19.00 -2.94 28.39
N ARG A 315 18.90 -2.48 29.64
CA ARG A 315 20.06 -1.97 30.38
C ARG A 315 21.19 -2.99 30.21
N PRO A 316 22.41 -2.57 29.84
CA PRO A 316 23.53 -3.49 29.85
C PRO A 316 23.68 -4.01 31.28
N VAL A 317 23.71 -5.34 31.42
CA VAL A 317 24.12 -6.00 32.65
C VAL A 317 25.53 -5.50 32.93
N ARG A 318 25.70 -4.77 34.04
CA ARG A 318 27.02 -4.38 34.52
C ARG A 318 27.78 -5.67 34.85
N ALA A 319 28.96 -5.80 34.26
CA ALA A 319 29.98 -6.75 34.70
C ALA A 319 30.50 -6.34 36.08
#